data_AF-A0A0C1G740-F1
#
_entry.id   AF-A0A0C1G740-F1
#
_cell.length_a   1.000
_cell.length_b   1.000
_cell.length_c   1.000
_cell.angle_alpha   90.00
_cell.angle_beta   90.00
_cell.angle_gamma   90.00
#
_symmetry.space_group_name_H-M   'P 1'
#
loop_
_entity.id
_entity.type
_entity.pdbx_description
1 polymer ?
#
loop_
_entity_poly.entity_id
_entity_poly.type
_entity_poly.pdbx_seq_one_letter_code
_entity_poly.pdbx_strand_id
1 'polypeptide(L)'
;MIDEEKSSASYGTAVILCGLFGVIGVHHFYLRNYVHGMIDLGLFILFVVLLAGNQPLLGYLVLLVDIVHSIIVFYLLIAEKARDGSGRLVKLK
;
A
#
# COMPACT_ATOMS: atom_id res chain seq x y z
N MET A 1 2.16 -0.76 -29.75
CA MET A 1 2.17 -0.48 -28.31
C MET A 1 0.73 -0.52 -27.87
N ILE A 2 0.39 -1.41 -26.93
CA ILE A 2 -0.91 -1.31 -26.24
C ILE A 2 -0.71 -0.11 -25.32
N ASP A 3 -1.41 0.99 -25.58
CA ASP A 3 -1.41 2.12 -24.65
C ASP A 3 -1.95 1.60 -23.33
N GLU A 4 -1.06 1.43 -22.34
CA GLU A 4 -1.48 1.04 -21.01
C GLU A 4 -2.39 2.14 -20.46
N GLU A 5 -3.66 1.80 -20.27
CA GLU A 5 -4.68 2.75 -19.87
C GLU A 5 -4.28 3.41 -18.53
N LYS A 6 -4.38 4.74 -18.48
CA LYS A 6 -3.97 5.55 -17.33
C LYS A 6 -5.02 5.47 -16.22
N SER A 7 -4.58 5.32 -14.98
CA SER A 7 -5.50 5.34 -13.84
C SER A 7 -6.16 6.72 -13.70
N SER A 8 -7.42 6.73 -13.27
CA SER A 8 -8.13 7.96 -12.89
C SER A 8 -7.65 8.55 -11.56
N ALA A 9 -6.86 7.79 -10.80
CA ALA A 9 -6.30 8.24 -9.53
C ALA A 9 -5.17 9.28 -9.75
N SER A 10 -5.13 10.29 -8.89
CA SER A 10 -4.06 11.29 -8.89
C SER A 10 -2.76 10.66 -8.40
N TYR A 11 -1.71 10.73 -9.23
CA TYR A 11 -0.36 10.27 -8.88
C TYR A 11 0.14 10.89 -7.58
N GLY A 12 0.07 12.22 -7.45
CA GLY A 12 0.55 12.91 -6.26
C GLY A 12 -0.20 12.49 -5.00
N THR A 13 -1.52 12.32 -5.10
CA THR A 13 -2.35 11.83 -3.98
C THR A 13 -1.97 10.41 -3.61
N ALA A 14 -1.76 9.51 -4.58
CA ALA A 14 -1.35 8.14 -4.32
C ALA A 14 0.02 8.08 -3.61
N VAL A 15 1.00 8.89 -4.04
CA VAL A 15 2.32 9.00 -3.41
C VAL A 15 2.21 9.52 -1.98
N ILE A 16 1.47 10.61 -1.75
CA ILE A 16 1.31 11.20 -0.40
C ILE A 16 0.61 10.21 0.55
N LEU A 17 -0.46 9.57 0.08
CA LEU A 17 -1.18 8.57 0.88
C LEU A 17 -0.29 7.37 1.20
N CYS A 18 0.53 6.91 0.26
CA CYS A 18 1.45 5.80 0.50
C CYS A 18 2.57 6.20 1.47
N GLY A 19 3.11 7.43 1.38
CA GLY A 19 4.15 7.91 2.28
C GLY A 19 3.68 8.11 3.73
N LEU A 20 2.45 8.59 3.94
CA LEU A 20 1.92 8.84 5.29
C LEU A 20 1.18 7.64 5.90
N PHE A 21 0.50 6.86 5.06
CA PHE A 21 -0.41 5.79 5.49
C PHE A 21 -0.11 4.47 4.78
N GLY A 22 1.14 4.26 4.36
CA GLY A 22 1.60 3.04 3.69
C GLY A 22 1.23 1.79 4.48
N VAL A 23 1.69 1.73 5.73
CA VAL A 23 1.50 0.60 6.66
C VAL A 23 0.02 0.34 6.99
N ILE A 24 -0.86 1.35 6.90
CA ILE A 24 -2.29 1.13 7.14
C ILE A 24 -2.99 0.65 5.85
N GLY A 25 -2.37 0.85 4.69
CA GLY A 25 -2.92 0.45 3.39
C GLY A 25 -3.89 1.44 2.75
N VAL A 26 -4.05 2.66 3.29
CA VAL A 26 -5.04 3.66 2.79
C VAL A 26 -4.87 3.95 1.30
N HIS A 27 -3.63 3.97 0.83
CA HIS A 27 -3.29 4.20 -0.56
C HIS A 27 -3.85 3.12 -1.51
N HIS A 28 -3.97 1.85 -1.09
CA HIS A 28 -4.59 0.81 -1.91
C HIS A 28 -6.10 0.99 -2.06
N PHE A 29 -6.79 1.45 -1.01
CA PHE A 29 -8.21 1.80 -1.11
C PHE A 29 -8.43 2.97 -2.07
N TYR A 30 -7.57 3.98 -2.02
CA TYR A 30 -7.59 5.09 -2.98
C TYR A 30 -7.37 4.62 -4.42
N LEU A 31 -6.44 3.70 -4.62
CA LEU A 31 -6.17 3.06 -5.92
C LEU A 31 -7.19 1.98 -6.30
N ARG A 32 -8.28 1.81 -5.52
CA ARG A 32 -9.33 0.80 -5.75
C ARG A 32 -8.80 -0.64 -5.76
N ASN A 33 -7.62 -0.89 -5.17
CA ASN A 33 -7.04 -2.21 -4.96
C ASN A 33 -7.42 -2.73 -3.57
N TYR A 34 -8.72 -3.04 -3.41
CA TYR A 34 -9.28 -3.40 -2.10
C TYR A 34 -8.63 -4.62 -1.45
N VAL A 35 -8.14 -5.58 -2.25
CA VAL A 35 -7.48 -6.78 -1.72
C VAL A 35 -6.20 -6.42 -0.98
N HIS A 36 -5.33 -5.62 -1.58
CA HIS A 36 -4.09 -5.19 -0.93
C HIS A 36 -4.39 -4.28 0.28
N GLY A 37 -5.37 -3.38 0.16
CA GLY A 37 -5.79 -2.53 1.28
C GLY A 37 -6.29 -3.33 2.49
N MET A 38 -7.04 -4.41 2.26
CA MET A 38 -7.50 -5.30 3.34
C MET A 38 -6.36 -6.12 3.95
N ILE A 39 -5.34 -6.49 3.16
CA ILE A 39 -4.16 -7.20 3.66
C ILE A 39 -3.36 -6.27 4.59
N ASP A 40 -3.02 -5.06 4.15
CA ASP A 40 -2.26 -4.08 4.94
C ASP A 40 -3.04 -3.71 6.23
N LEU A 41 -4.33 -3.40 6.12
CA LEU A 41 -5.17 -3.14 7.30
C LEU A 41 -5.23 -4.34 8.26
N GLY A 42 -5.31 -5.55 7.72
CA GLY A 42 -5.29 -6.80 8.49
C GLY A 42 -3.97 -7.02 9.21
N LEU A 43 -2.84 -6.76 8.56
CA LEU A 43 -1.50 -6.83 9.16
C LEU A 43 -1.35 -5.79 10.28
N PHE A 44 -1.82 -4.56 10.06
CA PHE A 44 -1.82 -3.53 11.09
C PHE A 44 -2.69 -3.90 12.30
N ILE A 45 -3.90 -4.42 12.09
CA ILE A 45 -4.76 -4.90 13.19
C ILE A 45 -4.10 -6.06 13.93
N LEU A 46 -3.53 -7.02 13.20
CA LEU A 46 -2.82 -8.15 13.79
C LEU A 46 -1.63 -7.69 14.64
N PHE A 47 -0.87 -6.71 14.17
CA PHE A 47 0.19 -6.07 14.95
C PHE A 47 -0.33 -5.52 16.29
N VAL A 48 -1.42 -4.75 16.27
CA VAL A 48 -2.04 -4.19 17.49
C VAL A 48 -2.50 -5.30 18.45
N VAL A 49 -3.14 -6.34 17.92
CA VAL A 49 -3.61 -7.50 18.70
C VAL A 49 -2.44 -8.25 19.34
N LEU A 50 -1.35 -8.48 18.62
CA LEU A 50 -0.16 -9.17 19.13
C LEU A 50 0.56 -8.35 20.22
N LEU A 51 0.64 -7.02 20.06
CA LEU A 51 1.15 -6.13 21.10
C LEU A 51 0.29 -6.19 22.36
N ALA A 52 -1.03 -6.09 22.22
CA ALA A 52 -1.96 -6.18 23.34
C ALA A 52 -1.91 -7.56 24.03
N GLY A 53 -1.65 -8.62 23.27
CA GLY A 53 -1.46 -9.99 23.75
C GLY A 53 -0.08 -10.30 24.34
N ASN A 54 0.77 -9.29 24.58
CA ASN A 54 2.13 -9.43 25.12
C ASN A 54 3.05 -10.34 24.28
N GLN A 55 2.86 -10.34 22.95
CA GLN A 55 3.73 -11.03 21.97
C GLN A 55 4.48 -10.01 21.08
N PRO A 56 5.31 -9.12 21.66
CA PRO A 56 5.88 -7.99 20.93
C PRO A 56 6.80 -8.40 19.78
N LEU A 57 7.55 -9.49 19.93
CA LEU A 57 8.43 -9.98 18.87
C LEU A 57 7.65 -10.34 17.59
N LEU A 58 6.55 -11.09 17.73
CA LEU A 58 5.69 -11.44 16.58
C LEU A 58 5.02 -10.20 16.00
N GLY A 59 4.55 -9.29 16.86
CA GLY A 59 4.00 -8.00 16.41
C GLY A 59 4.99 -7.22 15.54
N TYR A 60 6.23 -7.05 15.99
CA TYR A 60 7.24 -6.33 15.22
C TYR A 60 7.63 -7.05 13.92
N LEU A 61 7.61 -8.38 13.87
CA LEU A 61 7.81 -9.13 12.62
C LEU A 61 6.69 -8.88 11.61
N VAL A 62 5.43 -8.88 12.06
CA VAL A 62 4.26 -8.55 11.22
C VAL A 62 4.36 -7.12 10.69
N LEU A 63 4.68 -6.16 11.57
CA LEU A 63 4.86 -4.76 11.19
C LEU A 63 6.02 -4.59 10.19
N LEU A 64 7.12 -5.34 10.35
CA LEU A 64 8.26 -5.28 9.45
C LEU A 64 7.89 -5.73 8.03
N VAL A 65 7.10 -6.80 7.90
CA VAL A 65 6.61 -7.28 6.59
C VAL A 65 5.79 -6.19 5.89
N ASP A 66 4.89 -5.54 6.63
CA ASP A 66 4.03 -4.47 6.10
C ASP A 66 4.85 -3.23 5.69
N ILE A 67 5.83 -2.83 6.51
CA ILE A 67 6.77 -1.74 6.19
C ILE A 67 7.53 -2.06 4.89
N VAL A 68 8.05 -3.28 4.74
CA VAL A 68 8.79 -3.68 3.53
C VAL A 68 7.89 -3.64 2.31
N HIS A 69 6.66 -4.18 2.40
CA HIS A 69 5.67 -4.10 1.33
C HIS A 69 5.35 -2.64 0.96
N SER A 70 5.10 -1.79 1.96
CA SER A 70 4.84 -0.36 1.78
C SER A 70 6.00 0.36 1.08
N ILE A 71 7.25 0.07 1.44
CA ILE A 71 8.44 0.63 0.78
C ILE A 71 8.52 0.19 -0.69
N ILE A 72 8.26 -1.09 -0.97
CA ILE A 72 8.26 -1.62 -2.34
C ILE A 72 7.19 -0.92 -3.17
N VAL A 73 5.96 -0.81 -2.66
CA VAL A 73 4.87 -0.12 -3.37
C VAL A 73 5.17 1.36 -3.54
N PHE A 74 5.73 2.02 -2.53
CA PHE A 74 6.13 3.42 -2.60
C PHE A 74 7.19 3.64 -3.69
N TYR A 75 8.20 2.77 -3.76
CA TYR A 75 9.19 2.79 -4.85
C TYR A 75 8.52 2.58 -6.22
N LEU A 76 7.60 1.64 -6.34
CA LEU A 76 6.87 1.39 -7.60
C LEU A 76 6.00 2.57 -8.02
N LEU A 77 5.41 3.29 -7.05
CA LEU A 77 4.69 4.53 -7.31
C LEU A 77 5.64 5.59 -7.86
N ILE A 78 6.77 5.87 -7.19
CA ILE A 78 7.76 6.85 -7.66
C ILE A 78 8.32 6.46 -9.05
N ALA A 79 8.55 5.18 -9.29
CA ALA A 79 9.03 4.65 -10.57
C ALA A 79 7.94 4.60 -11.65
N GLU A 80 6.71 5.07 -11.37
CA GLU A 80 5.56 5.07 -12.28
C GLU A 80 5.21 3.66 -12.84
N LYS A 81 5.50 2.63 -12.05
CA LYS A 81 5.24 1.22 -12.35
C LYS A 81 4.08 0.63 -11.55
N ALA A 82 3.59 1.36 -10.55
CA ALA A 82 2.43 0.94 -9.76
C ALA A 82 1.14 0.94 -10.60
N ARG A 83 0.29 -0.05 -10.33
CA ARG A 83 -1.01 -0.22 -10.99
C ARG A 83 -2.14 -0.04 -9.98
N ASP A 84 -3.25 0.49 -10.44
CA ASP A 84 -4.49 0.55 -9.70
C ASP A 84 -5.20 -0.83 -9.66
N GLY A 85 -6.30 -0.93 -8.92
CA GLY A 85 -7.04 -2.20 -8.79
C GLY A 85 -7.67 -2.72 -10.08
N SER A 86 -7.66 -1.96 -11.18
CA SER A 86 -8.05 -2.43 -12.52
C SER A 86 -6.86 -2.69 -13.44
N GLY A 87 -5.63 -2.62 -12.93
CA GLY A 87 -4.41 -2.85 -13.71
C GLY A 87 -3.88 -1.62 -14.47
N ARG A 88 -4.51 -0.44 -14.32
CA ARG A 88 -4.10 0.79 -15.00
C ARG A 88 -2.91 1.45 -14.32
N LEU A 89 -2.00 2.05 -15.07
CA LEU A 89 -0.80 2.68 -14.50
C LEU A 89 -1.12 3.99 -13.78
N VAL A 90 -0.51 4.18 -12.62
CA VAL A 90 -0.56 5.45 -11.87
C VAL A 90 0.69 6.27 -12.23
N LYS A 91 0.50 7.32 -13.05
CA LYS A 91 1.61 8.13 -13.58
C LYS A 91 1.36 9.62 -13.46
N LEU A 92 2.43 10.41 -13.39
CA LEU A 92 2.34 11.86 -13.51
C LEU A 92 1.76 12.24 -14.88
N LYS A 93 1.25 13.47 -14.98
CA LYS A 93 0.38 13.88 -16.09
C LYS A 93 1.04 13.68 -17.45
#